data_AF-A0A518KBM8-F1
#
_entry.id   AF-A0A518KBM8-F1
#
_cell.length_a   1.000
_cell.length_b   1.000
_cell.length_c   1.000
_cell.angle_alpha   90.00
_cell.angle_beta   90.00
_cell.angle_gamma   90.00
#
_symmetry.space_group_name_H-M   'P 1'
#
loop_
_entity.id
_entity.type
_entity.pdbx_description
1 polymer ?
#
loop_
_entity_poly.entity_id
_entity_poly.type
_entity_poly.pdbx_seq_one_letter_code
_entity_poly.pdbx_strand_id
1 'polypeptide(L)'
;MKRNLIALLGAVWLASPVLAQHSDIYPFDDAGQVGVGEYSYEQSAILANRVFGGRFDAIYYSVNNPGFTALSTGAALPGGETLSWDFLPMTASGYTSTLLYWDGQGESANFGATPTPDYSLSLYGGNGSASADGGDTLVPGASIGITSSSGALHQHRFFFLDDNGDGDITTLPLSGYYLISMQLSIDGLETSAPFFLVWGTPDSDALKQAQVAIPWVNDRLDSLVGGGLPGDFNNDGVVNAADYTVYRDNERNLFTAGAYSQWSENYGAVATPPATVSIPEPSAFALAAIFAGLLRRR
;
A
#
# COMPACT_ATOMS: atom_id res chain seq x y z
N MET A 1 -50.38 -27.25 -23.07
CA MET A 1 -49.22 -26.63 -23.75
C MET A 1 -48.66 -25.51 -22.87
N LYS A 2 -47.62 -25.80 -22.08
CA LYS A 2 -46.92 -24.80 -21.26
C LYS A 2 -45.75 -24.26 -22.10
N ARG A 3 -45.77 -22.97 -22.42
CA ARG A 3 -44.67 -22.27 -23.11
C ARG A 3 -43.64 -21.84 -22.07
N ASN A 4 -42.46 -22.44 -22.11
CA ASN A 4 -41.29 -22.00 -21.36
C ASN A 4 -40.71 -20.76 -22.06
N LEU A 5 -40.76 -19.61 -21.39
CA LEU A 5 -40.09 -18.39 -21.81
C LEU A 5 -38.68 -18.42 -21.21
N ILE A 6 -37.67 -18.61 -22.06
CA ILE A 6 -36.26 -18.49 -21.70
C ILE A 6 -35.95 -16.99 -21.67
N ALA A 7 -35.73 -16.43 -20.48
CA ALA A 7 -35.24 -15.07 -20.29
C ALA A 7 -33.73 -15.05 -20.57
N LEU A 8 -33.36 -14.49 -21.72
CA LEU A 8 -31.97 -14.22 -22.09
C LEU A 8 -31.54 -12.93 -21.36
N LEU A 9 -30.85 -13.08 -20.22
CA LEU A 9 -30.18 -11.97 -19.53
C LEU A 9 -28.94 -11.58 -20.36
N GLY A 10 -29.09 -10.56 -21.19
CA GLY A 10 -27.97 -9.89 -21.84
C GLY A 10 -27.20 -9.07 -20.82
N ALA A 11 -26.00 -9.53 -20.44
CA ALA A 11 -25.04 -8.73 -19.72
C ALA A 11 -24.56 -7.60 -20.66
N VAL A 12 -25.05 -6.39 -20.44
CA VAL A 12 -24.50 -5.20 -21.07
C VAL A 12 -23.21 -4.87 -20.32
N TRP A 13 -22.09 -5.34 -20.84
CA TRP A 13 -20.78 -4.79 -20.49
C TRP A 13 -20.69 -3.40 -21.10
N LEU A 14 -21.02 -2.38 -20.32
CA LEU A 14 -20.58 -1.03 -20.63
C LEU A 14 -19.07 -1.02 -20.41
N ALA A 15 -18.31 -1.20 -21.48
CA ALA A 15 -16.92 -0.83 -21.50
C ALA A 15 -16.87 0.69 -21.30
N SER A 16 -16.60 1.13 -20.08
CA SER A 16 -16.22 2.52 -19.84
C SER A 16 -14.95 2.79 -20.65
N PRO A 17 -14.94 3.82 -21.52
CA PRO A 17 -13.70 4.23 -22.14
C PRO A 17 -12.78 4.71 -21.03
N VAL A 18 -11.74 3.93 -20.72
CA VAL A 18 -10.62 4.34 -19.87
C VAL A 18 -9.87 5.45 -20.62
N LEU A 19 -10.39 6.67 -20.52
CA LEU A 19 -9.56 7.86 -20.65
C LEU A 19 -8.95 8.07 -19.27
N ALA A 20 -7.63 7.92 -19.18
CA ALA A 20 -6.86 8.19 -17.98
C ALA A 20 -7.01 9.66 -17.60
N GLN A 21 -8.06 10.00 -16.84
CA GLN A 21 -8.04 11.17 -15.98
C GLN A 21 -7.00 10.85 -14.91
N HIS A 22 -5.95 11.68 -14.78
CA HIS A 22 -5.03 11.56 -13.65
C HIS A 22 -5.82 11.78 -12.38
N SER A 23 -5.94 10.72 -11.60
CA SER A 23 -6.55 10.74 -10.29
C SER A 23 -5.49 11.24 -9.30
N ASP A 24 -5.69 12.43 -8.76
CA ASP A 24 -4.88 12.91 -7.65
C ASP A 24 -5.37 12.29 -6.35
N ILE A 25 -4.43 12.06 -5.44
CA ILE A 25 -4.75 11.76 -4.05
C ILE A 25 -5.40 13.01 -3.45
N TYR A 26 -6.58 12.85 -2.87
CA TYR A 26 -7.38 13.92 -2.34
C TYR A 26 -7.39 13.87 -0.80
N PRO A 27 -6.52 14.63 -0.12
CA PRO A 27 -6.59 14.80 1.33
C PRO A 27 -7.69 15.81 1.71
N PHE A 28 -8.42 15.53 2.80
CA PHE A 28 -9.51 16.36 3.30
C PHE A 28 -9.66 16.26 4.82
N ASP A 29 -10.39 17.19 5.44
CA ASP A 29 -10.74 17.10 6.87
C ASP A 29 -11.98 16.21 7.04
N ASP A 30 -11.75 14.97 7.48
CA ASP A 30 -12.80 14.02 7.86
C ASP A 30 -13.06 14.10 9.37
N ALA A 31 -13.83 15.12 9.77
CA ALA A 31 -14.28 15.31 11.14
C ALA A 31 -13.14 15.32 12.19
N GLY A 32 -12.03 15.98 11.89
CA GLY A 32 -10.87 16.12 12.77
C GLY A 32 -9.72 15.14 12.47
N GLN A 33 -9.86 14.29 11.46
CA GLN A 33 -8.80 13.41 10.95
C GLN A 33 -8.51 13.74 9.48
N VAL A 34 -7.26 13.56 9.04
CA VAL A 34 -6.95 13.63 7.59
C VAL A 34 -7.61 12.44 6.88
N GLY A 35 -8.68 12.70 6.14
CA GLY A 35 -9.26 11.76 5.18
C GLY A 35 -8.41 11.68 3.92
N VAL A 36 -8.41 10.51 3.27
CA VAL A 36 -7.77 10.27 1.97
C VAL A 36 -8.78 9.68 1.00
N GLY A 37 -8.82 10.21 -0.21
CA GLY A 37 -9.71 9.70 -1.25
C GLY A 37 -9.35 10.20 -2.63
N GLU A 38 -10.36 10.21 -3.50
CA GLU A 38 -10.30 10.72 -4.86
C GLU A 38 -11.48 11.68 -5.07
N TYR A 39 -11.24 12.80 -5.77
CA TYR A 39 -12.34 13.68 -6.15
C TYR A 39 -12.95 13.24 -7.48
N SER A 40 -14.21 12.79 -7.44
CA SER A 40 -14.97 12.49 -8.64
C SER A 40 -15.63 13.76 -9.18
N TYR A 41 -15.16 14.24 -10.32
CA TYR A 41 -15.78 15.37 -11.01
C TYR A 41 -17.18 15.04 -11.54
N GLU A 42 -17.41 13.79 -11.95
CA GLU A 42 -18.73 13.33 -12.41
C GLU A 42 -19.77 13.39 -11.30
N GLN A 43 -19.40 12.95 -10.10
CA GLN A 43 -20.29 12.93 -8.94
C GLN A 43 -20.22 14.24 -8.13
N SER A 44 -19.27 15.11 -8.44
CA SER A 44 -18.94 16.32 -7.67
C SER A 44 -18.78 16.00 -6.18
N ALA A 45 -18.13 14.87 -5.87
CA ALA A 45 -18.04 14.30 -4.53
C ALA A 45 -16.67 13.68 -4.29
N ILE A 46 -16.30 13.60 -3.01
CA ILE A 46 -15.12 12.86 -2.55
C ILE A 46 -15.53 11.39 -2.45
N LEU A 47 -14.80 10.52 -3.14
CA LEU A 47 -14.91 9.07 -3.00
C LEU A 47 -13.78 8.62 -2.08
N ALA A 48 -14.15 8.03 -0.94
CA ALA A 48 -13.16 7.41 -0.07
C ALA A 48 -12.42 6.32 -0.84
N ASN A 49 -11.11 6.48 -0.97
CA ASN A 49 -10.24 5.53 -1.65
C ASN A 49 -8.92 5.46 -0.89
N ARG A 50 -8.49 4.23 -0.58
CA ARG A 50 -7.24 3.95 0.14
C ARG A 50 -6.23 3.20 -0.72
N VAL A 51 -6.53 2.88 -1.98
CA VAL A 51 -5.58 2.21 -2.90
C VAL A 51 -5.53 2.94 -4.23
N PHE A 52 -4.35 3.41 -4.57
CA PHE A 52 -4.08 4.15 -5.80
C PHE A 52 -3.16 3.35 -6.71
N GLY A 53 -3.48 3.32 -8.00
CA GLY A 53 -2.62 2.73 -9.02
C GLY A 53 -1.75 3.78 -9.67
N GLY A 54 -0.45 3.50 -9.81
CA GLY A 54 0.49 4.34 -10.54
C GLY A 54 1.32 3.52 -11.53
N ARG A 55 1.90 4.19 -12.54
CA ARG A 55 2.82 3.55 -13.49
C ARG A 55 4.04 4.43 -13.67
N PHE A 56 5.22 3.83 -13.54
CA PHE A 56 6.47 4.53 -13.80
C PHE A 56 6.66 4.81 -15.30
N ASP A 57 7.39 5.88 -15.61
CA ASP A 57 7.79 6.16 -16.98
C ASP A 57 8.86 5.17 -17.47
N ALA A 58 8.96 5.01 -18.80
CA ALA A 58 9.87 4.05 -19.43
C ALA A 58 11.34 4.47 -19.48
N ILE A 59 11.66 5.71 -19.10
CA ILE A 59 12.99 6.30 -19.34
C ILE A 59 13.77 6.44 -18.04
N TYR A 60 13.12 6.92 -17.00
CA TYR A 60 13.72 7.30 -15.72
C TYR A 60 13.12 6.54 -14.53
N TYR A 61 12.12 5.68 -14.73
CA TYR A 61 11.39 5.03 -13.64
C TYR A 61 10.93 6.04 -12.58
N SER A 62 10.58 7.23 -13.07
CA SER A 62 10.16 8.37 -12.26
C SER A 62 8.81 8.84 -12.75
N VAL A 63 7.99 9.40 -11.86
CA VAL A 63 6.68 9.92 -12.25
C VAL A 63 6.17 10.86 -11.16
N ASN A 64 5.48 11.93 -11.54
CA ASN A 64 4.92 12.89 -10.58
C ASN A 64 3.39 12.81 -10.47
N ASN A 65 2.84 11.62 -10.75
CA ASN A 65 1.43 11.29 -10.68
C ASN A 65 1.27 9.93 -9.98
N PRO A 66 0.32 9.78 -9.04
CA PRO A 66 -0.73 10.75 -8.69
C PRO A 66 -0.17 12.01 -8.02
N GLY A 67 -0.81 13.16 -8.27
CA GLY A 67 -0.57 14.39 -7.51
C GLY A 67 -1.33 14.39 -6.19
N PHE A 68 -1.25 15.50 -5.47
CA PHE A 68 -2.01 15.75 -4.24
C PHE A 68 -2.82 17.03 -4.40
N THR A 69 -4.14 16.91 -4.26
CA THR A 69 -5.05 18.04 -4.48
C THR A 69 -6.10 18.12 -3.37
N ALA A 70 -6.26 19.30 -2.77
CA ALA A 70 -7.31 19.60 -1.79
C ALA A 70 -8.05 20.87 -2.18
N LEU A 71 -9.38 20.88 -2.03
CA LEU A 71 -10.21 22.07 -2.30
C LEU A 71 -10.39 22.94 -1.07
N SER A 72 -10.61 24.22 -1.31
CA SER A 72 -10.91 25.23 -0.27
C SER A 72 -12.35 25.23 0.26
N THR A 73 -13.18 24.29 -0.18
CA THR A 73 -14.62 24.26 0.15
C THR A 73 -15.05 22.86 0.55
N GLY A 74 -16.00 22.76 1.48
CA GLY A 74 -16.43 21.48 2.05
C GLY A 74 -15.50 21.06 3.18
N ALA A 75 -15.03 19.81 3.15
CA ALA A 75 -14.05 19.22 4.07
C ALA A 75 -12.62 19.78 3.82
N ALA A 76 -12.46 21.10 3.86
CA ALA A 76 -11.18 21.75 3.61
C ALA A 76 -10.18 21.49 4.74
N LEU A 77 -8.91 21.32 4.39
CA LEU A 77 -7.84 21.18 5.36
C LEU A 77 -7.59 22.50 6.13
N PRO A 78 -6.92 22.45 7.30
CA PRO A 78 -6.39 23.64 7.96
C PRO A 78 -5.55 24.50 7.00
N GLY A 79 -5.76 25.81 7.04
CA GLY A 79 -5.13 26.75 6.11
C GLY A 79 -3.79 27.30 6.59
N GLY A 80 -2.79 27.36 5.70
CA GLY A 80 -1.44 27.79 6.03
C GLY A 80 -0.57 26.72 6.70
N GLU A 81 -1.08 25.49 6.77
CA GLU A 81 -0.43 24.38 7.46
C GLU A 81 0.32 23.46 6.50
N THR A 82 1.32 22.74 7.03
CA THR A 82 2.15 21.84 6.22
C THR A 82 1.54 20.44 6.17
N LEU A 83 1.10 20.02 4.99
CA LEU A 83 0.75 18.62 4.74
C LEU A 83 2.04 17.81 4.57
N SER A 84 2.25 16.81 5.41
CA SER A 84 3.41 15.91 5.39
C SER A 84 2.99 14.47 5.17
N TRP A 85 3.95 13.60 4.89
CA TRP A 85 3.72 12.18 4.71
C TRP A 85 4.80 11.36 5.44
N ASP A 86 4.48 10.10 5.75
CA ASP A 86 5.45 9.08 6.19
C ASP A 86 5.20 7.76 5.45
N PHE A 87 6.22 6.93 5.27
CA PHE A 87 6.05 5.54 4.80
C PHE A 87 5.87 4.61 5.98
N LEU A 88 4.90 3.70 5.87
CA LEU A 88 4.61 2.71 6.91
C LEU A 88 5.10 1.33 6.47
N PRO A 89 5.62 0.51 7.41
CA PRO A 89 5.94 -0.87 7.11
C PRO A 89 4.65 -1.66 6.87
N MET A 90 4.73 -2.60 5.94
CA MET A 90 3.64 -3.51 5.61
C MET A 90 4.09 -4.95 5.76
N THR A 91 3.19 -5.81 6.23
CA THR A 91 3.43 -7.26 6.31
C THR A 91 2.63 -8.00 5.25
N ALA A 92 3.32 -8.69 4.34
CA ALA A 92 2.72 -9.59 3.36
C ALA A 92 3.52 -10.88 3.26
N SER A 93 2.85 -12.03 3.20
CA SER A 93 3.48 -13.35 3.06
C SER A 93 4.58 -13.63 4.11
N GLY A 94 4.44 -13.08 5.33
CA GLY A 94 5.40 -13.24 6.43
C GLY A 94 6.65 -12.35 6.31
N TYR A 95 6.66 -11.40 5.38
CA TYR A 95 7.72 -10.43 5.18
C TYR A 95 7.20 -9.02 5.51
N THR A 96 7.94 -8.29 6.37
CA THR A 96 7.60 -6.92 6.78
C THR A 96 8.60 -5.95 6.17
N SER A 97 8.12 -4.93 5.47
CA SER A 97 8.95 -3.93 4.78
C SER A 97 8.12 -2.70 4.38
N THR A 98 8.76 -1.53 4.25
CA THR A 98 8.11 -0.33 3.70
C THR A 98 7.93 -0.39 2.18
N LEU A 99 8.75 -1.19 1.49
CA LEU A 99 8.62 -1.51 0.07
C LEU A 99 8.43 -3.02 -0.14
N LEU A 100 7.32 -3.38 -0.76
CA LEU A 100 7.03 -4.77 -1.14
C LEU A 100 6.99 -4.91 -2.66
N TYR A 101 7.33 -6.10 -3.16
CA TYR A 101 7.39 -6.41 -4.59
C TYR A 101 6.61 -7.67 -4.95
N TRP A 102 5.98 -7.65 -6.12
CA TRP A 102 5.41 -8.82 -6.78
C TRP A 102 5.80 -8.83 -8.26
N ASP A 103 6.33 -9.95 -8.74
CA ASP A 103 6.77 -10.15 -10.13
C ASP A 103 5.64 -10.19 -11.18
N GLY A 104 4.39 -10.09 -10.73
CA GLY A 104 3.23 -10.17 -11.59
C GLY A 104 2.93 -11.56 -12.11
N GLN A 105 3.52 -12.62 -11.56
CA GLN A 105 3.21 -14.01 -11.94
C GLN A 105 2.09 -14.61 -11.09
N GLY A 106 1.36 -15.56 -11.67
CA GLY A 106 0.22 -16.23 -11.01
C GLY A 106 -1.10 -15.47 -11.10
N GLU A 107 -2.17 -16.10 -10.60
CA GLU A 107 -3.55 -15.56 -10.64
C GLU A 107 -3.89 -14.65 -9.44
N SER A 108 -3.06 -14.66 -8.39
CA SER A 108 -3.18 -13.79 -7.22
C SER A 108 -1.88 -13.03 -7.02
N ALA A 109 -1.98 -11.79 -6.54
CA ALA A 109 -0.81 -11.07 -6.08
C ALA A 109 -0.14 -11.80 -4.91
N ASN A 110 1.19 -11.75 -4.88
CA ASN A 110 2.01 -12.32 -3.82
C ASN A 110 3.16 -11.34 -3.54
N PHE A 111 2.83 -10.24 -2.86
CA PHE A 111 3.79 -9.23 -2.45
C PHE A 111 4.72 -9.80 -1.37
N GLY A 112 6.02 -9.54 -1.52
CA GLY A 112 7.07 -9.95 -0.59
C GLY A 112 8.32 -9.08 -0.75
N ALA A 113 9.48 -9.67 -0.49
CA ALA A 113 10.76 -8.97 -0.60
C ALA A 113 11.02 -8.43 -2.02
N THR A 114 11.70 -7.29 -2.07
CA THR A 114 12.27 -6.74 -3.30
C THR A 114 13.30 -7.69 -3.91
N PRO A 115 13.60 -7.57 -5.22
CA PRO A 115 14.57 -8.45 -5.86
C PRO A 115 15.96 -8.46 -5.22
N THR A 116 16.40 -7.30 -4.73
CA THR A 116 17.61 -7.13 -3.92
C THR A 116 17.33 -6.17 -2.76
N PRO A 117 18.17 -6.18 -1.70
CA PRO A 117 18.00 -5.27 -0.56
C PRO A 117 18.16 -3.78 -0.89
N ASP A 118 18.79 -3.46 -2.02
CA ASP A 118 19.14 -2.08 -2.39
C ASP A 118 18.01 -1.35 -3.14
N TYR A 119 16.89 -2.03 -3.42
CA TYR A 119 15.72 -1.38 -4.01
C TYR A 119 15.13 -0.33 -3.08
N SER A 120 14.84 0.84 -3.64
CA SER A 120 14.11 1.88 -2.91
C SER A 120 13.14 2.64 -3.80
N LEU A 121 12.02 3.07 -3.22
CA LEU A 121 11.04 3.93 -3.86
C LEU A 121 11.00 5.25 -3.10
N SER A 122 11.56 6.28 -3.74
CA SER A 122 11.73 7.60 -3.16
C SER A 122 10.56 8.51 -3.53
N LEU A 123 10.08 9.30 -2.57
CA LEU A 123 9.16 10.42 -2.81
C LEU A 123 9.85 11.74 -2.47
N TYR A 124 9.95 12.62 -3.46
CA TYR A 124 10.55 13.95 -3.34
C TYR A 124 9.50 14.99 -2.93
N GLY A 125 9.55 15.43 -1.68
CA GLY A 125 8.69 16.45 -1.09
C GLY A 125 9.18 17.89 -1.30
N GLY A 126 8.55 18.84 -0.61
CA GLY A 126 8.85 20.28 -0.69
C GLY A 126 10.09 20.71 0.08
N ASN A 127 10.52 19.93 1.08
CA ASN A 127 11.64 20.24 1.97
C ASN A 127 12.64 19.06 2.13
N GLY A 128 12.56 18.05 1.26
CA GLY A 128 13.42 16.87 1.31
C GLY A 128 12.82 15.69 0.57
N SER A 129 13.46 14.54 0.67
CA SER A 129 12.99 13.26 0.17
C SER A 129 13.17 12.19 1.24
N ALA A 130 12.40 11.11 1.11
CA ALA A 130 12.59 9.88 1.87
C ALA A 130 12.18 8.70 1.00
N SER A 131 12.62 7.51 1.38
CA SER A 131 12.55 6.32 0.54
C SER A 131 11.97 5.15 1.32
N ALA A 132 10.99 4.48 0.72
CA ALA A 132 10.57 3.16 1.14
C ALA A 132 11.56 2.14 0.59
N ASP A 133 12.02 1.21 1.41
CA ASP A 133 13.03 0.22 1.07
C ASP A 133 12.71 -1.12 1.74
N GLY A 134 13.67 -2.05 1.76
CA GLY A 134 13.54 -3.36 2.42
C GLY A 134 13.47 -3.32 3.95
N GLY A 135 13.49 -2.15 4.58
CA GLY A 135 13.43 -1.95 6.03
C GLY A 135 12.01 -2.08 6.58
N ASP A 136 11.91 -2.60 7.80
CA ASP A 136 10.66 -2.93 8.50
C ASP A 136 10.19 -1.85 9.50
N THR A 137 10.80 -0.66 9.44
CA THR A 137 10.47 0.46 10.33
C THR A 137 9.79 1.59 9.56
N LEU A 138 8.98 2.39 10.25
CA LEU A 138 8.41 3.61 9.69
C LEU A 138 9.55 4.52 9.18
N VAL A 139 9.42 4.99 7.95
CA VAL A 139 10.36 5.96 7.36
C VAL A 139 9.73 7.35 7.39
N PRO A 140 10.24 8.27 8.22
CA PRO A 140 9.67 9.60 8.33
C PRO A 140 9.86 10.38 7.03
N GLY A 141 8.77 10.91 6.48
CA GLY A 141 8.81 11.60 5.19
C GLY A 141 8.96 13.11 5.30
N ALA A 142 8.77 13.75 4.15
CA ALA A 142 8.87 15.19 3.94
C ALA A 142 7.49 15.84 3.77
N SER A 143 7.47 17.15 3.52
CA SER A 143 6.24 17.88 3.19
C SER A 143 5.75 17.56 1.78
N ILE A 144 4.46 17.34 1.60
CA ILE A 144 3.79 17.45 0.31
C ILE A 144 3.63 18.91 -0.09
N GLY A 145 3.38 19.82 0.86
CA GLY A 145 3.29 21.26 0.61
C GLY A 145 2.58 22.01 1.73
N ILE A 146 2.44 23.32 1.56
CA ILE A 146 1.73 24.18 2.51
C ILE A 146 0.37 24.51 1.89
N THR A 147 -0.71 24.30 2.65
CA THR A 147 -2.06 24.68 2.22
C THR A 147 -2.18 26.20 2.10
N SER A 148 -3.04 26.67 1.20
CA SER A 148 -3.40 28.09 1.17
C SER A 148 -4.09 28.51 2.47
N SER A 149 -4.31 29.81 2.67
CA SER A 149 -5.12 30.31 3.79
C SER A 149 -6.56 29.77 3.82
N SER A 150 -7.02 29.17 2.72
CA SER A 150 -8.34 28.55 2.60
C SER A 150 -8.30 27.02 2.64
N GLY A 151 -7.15 26.41 2.95
CA GLY A 151 -7.01 24.96 3.04
C GLY A 151 -6.76 24.25 1.71
N ALA A 152 -6.70 24.98 0.59
CA ALA A 152 -6.47 24.38 -0.72
C ALA A 152 -5.00 24.00 -0.92
N LEU A 153 -4.76 22.93 -1.68
CA LEU A 153 -3.44 22.45 -2.06
C LEU A 153 -3.51 21.86 -3.47
N HIS A 154 -2.45 22.03 -4.26
CA HIS A 154 -2.27 21.30 -5.51
C HIS A 154 -0.76 21.14 -5.75
N GLN A 155 -0.26 19.90 -5.62
CA GLN A 155 1.17 19.60 -5.68
C GLN A 155 1.41 18.31 -6.45
N HIS A 156 2.38 18.34 -7.37
CA HIS A 156 2.90 17.14 -8.03
C HIS A 156 4.29 16.84 -7.48
N ARG A 157 4.40 15.74 -6.76
CA ARG A 157 5.64 15.27 -6.15
C ARG A 157 6.18 14.08 -6.93
N PHE A 158 7.49 14.02 -7.10
CA PHE A 158 8.12 12.96 -7.90
C PHE A 158 8.33 11.71 -7.07
N PHE A 159 7.90 10.59 -7.62
CA PHE A 159 8.29 9.25 -7.22
C PHE A 159 9.44 8.77 -8.12
N PHE A 160 10.37 8.01 -7.56
CA PHE A 160 11.49 7.41 -8.27
C PHE A 160 11.78 6.03 -7.71
N LEU A 161 11.87 5.02 -8.58
CA LEU A 161 12.25 3.66 -8.23
C LEU A 161 13.72 3.42 -8.60
N ASP A 162 14.52 3.16 -7.57
CA ASP A 162 15.94 2.81 -7.65
C ASP A 162 16.08 1.30 -7.40
N ASP A 163 16.91 0.60 -8.19
CA ASP A 163 17.11 -0.85 -8.10
C ASP A 163 18.38 -1.27 -7.36
N ASN A 164 19.31 -0.35 -7.14
CA ASN A 164 20.64 -0.68 -6.61
C ASN A 164 21.21 0.37 -5.63
N GLY A 165 20.48 1.43 -5.34
CA GLY A 165 20.87 2.48 -4.39
C GLY A 165 21.90 3.47 -4.92
N ASP A 166 22.18 3.46 -6.23
CA ASP A 166 23.11 4.40 -6.87
C ASP A 166 22.45 5.72 -7.33
N GLY A 167 21.12 5.78 -7.31
CA GLY A 167 20.35 6.94 -7.75
C GLY A 167 20.45 7.23 -9.26
N ASP A 168 20.85 6.26 -10.06
CA ASP A 168 20.99 6.32 -11.52
C ASP A 168 20.07 5.27 -12.18
N ILE A 169 20.01 5.30 -13.52
CA ILE A 169 19.16 4.45 -14.36
C ILE A 169 20.00 3.52 -15.24
N THR A 170 21.26 3.29 -14.87
CA THR A 170 22.17 2.44 -15.65
C THR A 170 21.80 0.96 -15.54
N THR A 171 21.27 0.57 -14.38
CA THR A 171 20.52 -0.67 -14.17
C THR A 171 19.03 -0.35 -14.10
N LEU A 172 18.20 -1.28 -14.56
CA LEU A 172 16.76 -1.07 -14.66
C LEU A 172 16.05 -1.93 -13.62
N PRO A 173 15.10 -1.37 -12.87
CA PRO A 173 14.25 -2.14 -11.97
C PRO A 173 13.59 -3.32 -12.69
N LEU A 174 13.56 -4.48 -12.02
CA LEU A 174 12.87 -5.66 -12.54
C LEU A 174 11.39 -5.37 -12.75
N SER A 175 10.86 -5.93 -13.84
CA SER A 175 9.45 -5.79 -14.18
C SER A 175 8.54 -6.42 -13.14
N GLY A 176 7.49 -5.71 -12.74
CA GLY A 176 6.54 -6.17 -11.75
C GLY A 176 5.74 -5.03 -11.15
N TYR A 177 5.26 -5.26 -9.93
CA TYR A 177 4.49 -4.32 -9.15
C TYR A 177 5.18 -4.07 -7.81
N TYR A 178 5.27 -2.80 -7.43
CA TYR A 178 5.83 -2.34 -6.18
C TYR A 178 4.71 -1.73 -5.35
N LEU A 179 4.66 -2.09 -4.08
CA LEU A 179 3.66 -1.64 -3.14
C LEU A 179 4.35 -0.85 -2.05
N ILE A 180 3.80 0.33 -1.76
CA ILE A 180 4.15 1.17 -0.61
C ILE A 180 2.88 1.50 0.16
N SER A 181 3.01 1.76 1.44
CA SER A 181 1.96 2.37 2.25
C SER A 181 2.42 3.70 2.81
N MET A 182 1.48 4.62 2.92
CA MET A 182 1.70 5.98 3.35
C MET A 182 0.62 6.38 4.34
N GLN A 183 0.94 7.42 5.10
CA GLN A 183 -0.01 8.20 5.89
C GLN A 183 0.26 9.68 5.69
N LEU A 184 -0.76 10.51 5.89
CA LEU A 184 -0.66 11.97 5.80
C LEU A 184 -0.93 12.61 7.15
N SER A 185 -0.18 13.65 7.46
CA SER A 185 -0.35 14.46 8.68
C SER A 185 -0.36 15.95 8.35
N ILE A 186 -1.15 16.71 9.10
CA ILE A 186 -1.22 18.17 9.04
C ILE A 186 -1.58 18.71 10.42
N ASP A 187 -0.95 19.80 10.83
CA ASP A 187 -1.20 20.39 12.14
C ASP A 187 -2.69 20.75 12.30
N GLY A 188 -3.25 20.39 13.45
CA GLY A 188 -4.66 20.62 13.77
C GLY A 188 -5.61 19.47 13.43
N LEU A 189 -5.14 18.41 12.75
CA LEU A 189 -5.91 17.18 12.50
C LEU A 189 -5.14 15.94 12.99
N GLU A 190 -5.88 14.87 13.29
CA GLU A 190 -5.30 13.54 13.49
C GLU A 190 -4.76 12.99 12.16
N THR A 191 -3.69 12.18 12.23
CA THR A 191 -3.05 11.55 11.07
C THR A 191 -4.02 10.64 10.32
N SER A 192 -3.86 10.54 9.00
CA SER A 192 -4.75 9.73 8.16
C SER A 192 -4.67 8.25 8.50
N ALA A 193 -5.72 7.50 8.18
CA ALA A 193 -5.59 6.05 8.03
C ALA A 193 -4.52 5.73 6.96
N PRO A 194 -3.82 4.59 7.06
CA PRO A 194 -2.88 4.17 6.02
C PRO A 194 -3.56 4.08 4.66
N PHE A 195 -2.88 4.48 3.60
CA PHE A 195 -3.32 4.27 2.23
C PHE A 195 -2.14 3.75 1.40
N PHE A 196 -2.43 3.18 0.25
CA PHE A 196 -1.51 2.35 -0.49
C PHE A 196 -1.36 2.84 -1.92
N LEU A 197 -0.14 2.74 -2.44
CA LEU A 197 0.13 2.94 -3.85
C LEU A 197 0.69 1.64 -4.43
N VAL A 198 0.03 1.14 -5.47
CA VAL A 198 0.49 0.01 -6.28
C VAL A 198 1.11 0.58 -7.55
N TRP A 199 2.43 0.46 -7.69
CA TRP A 199 3.19 0.94 -8.83
C TRP A 199 3.54 -0.18 -9.80
N GLY A 200 3.11 -0.05 -11.05
CA GLY A 200 3.55 -0.93 -12.14
C GLY A 200 4.80 -0.37 -12.81
N THR A 201 5.75 -1.24 -13.13
CA THR A 201 6.86 -0.88 -14.04
C THR A 201 6.37 -0.66 -15.47
N PRO A 202 7.18 -0.02 -16.34
CA PRO A 202 6.81 0.25 -17.72
C PRO A 202 6.44 -0.98 -18.54
N ASP A 203 7.00 -2.15 -18.22
CA ASP A 203 6.75 -3.41 -18.92
C ASP A 203 5.70 -4.31 -18.21
N SER A 204 5.14 -3.86 -17.09
CA SER A 204 4.11 -4.60 -16.36
C SER A 204 2.72 -4.49 -17.04
N ASP A 205 1.89 -5.50 -16.82
CA ASP A 205 0.53 -5.59 -17.37
C ASP A 205 -0.46 -4.70 -16.60
N ALA A 206 -0.92 -3.63 -17.24
CA ALA A 206 -1.88 -2.70 -16.63
C ALA A 206 -3.20 -3.38 -16.19
N LEU A 207 -3.66 -4.40 -16.90
CA LEU A 207 -4.87 -5.13 -16.51
C LEU A 207 -4.64 -5.93 -15.24
N LYS A 208 -3.47 -6.52 -15.09
CA LYS A 208 -3.12 -7.30 -13.91
C LYS A 208 -2.93 -6.40 -12.68
N GLN A 209 -2.41 -5.19 -12.86
CA GLN A 209 -2.45 -4.17 -11.81
C GLN A 209 -3.88 -3.87 -11.35
N ALA A 210 -4.77 -3.54 -12.30
CA ALA A 210 -6.13 -3.08 -12.01
C ALA A 210 -7.05 -4.20 -11.49
N GLN A 211 -6.87 -5.43 -11.96
CA GLN A 211 -7.79 -6.54 -11.68
C GLN A 211 -7.26 -7.52 -10.64
N VAL A 212 -5.95 -7.50 -10.34
CA VAL A 212 -5.35 -8.44 -9.37
C VAL A 212 -4.67 -7.69 -8.24
N ALA A 213 -3.68 -6.83 -8.52
CA ALA A 213 -2.90 -6.18 -7.47
C ALA A 213 -3.73 -5.23 -6.60
N ILE A 214 -4.46 -4.29 -7.23
CA ILE A 214 -5.28 -3.31 -6.50
C ILE A 214 -6.40 -3.97 -5.69
N PRO A 215 -7.20 -4.91 -6.23
CA PRO A 215 -8.19 -5.64 -5.42
C PRO A 215 -7.55 -6.43 -4.27
N TRP A 216 -6.40 -7.08 -4.50
CA TRP A 216 -5.71 -7.83 -3.45
C TRP A 216 -5.31 -6.94 -2.27
N VAL A 217 -4.86 -5.70 -2.53
CA VAL A 217 -4.53 -4.72 -1.49
C VAL A 217 -5.79 -4.20 -0.80
N ASN A 218 -6.85 -3.92 -1.55
CA ASN A 218 -8.15 -3.47 -0.99
C ASN A 218 -8.73 -4.48 0.00
N ASP A 219 -8.60 -5.78 -0.28
CA ASP A 219 -9.08 -6.85 0.61
C ASP A 219 -8.25 -6.96 1.92
N ARG A 220 -7.13 -6.23 2.03
CA ARG A 220 -6.12 -6.37 3.10
C ARG A 220 -5.66 -5.04 3.71
N LEU A 221 -6.39 -3.95 3.49
CA LEU A 221 -6.01 -2.61 3.93
C LEU A 221 -5.52 -2.57 5.39
N ASP A 222 -6.30 -3.17 6.30
CA ASP A 222 -6.02 -3.10 7.73
C ASP A 222 -5.10 -4.23 8.22
N SER A 223 -4.88 -5.28 7.42
CA SER A 223 -3.96 -6.36 7.79
C SER A 223 -2.56 -6.19 7.20
N LEU A 224 -2.39 -5.32 6.19
CA LEU A 224 -1.10 -5.00 5.61
C LEU A 224 -0.28 -4.09 6.53
N VAL A 225 -0.88 -3.02 7.05
CA VAL A 225 -0.22 -2.10 7.99
C VAL A 225 -0.84 -2.37 9.36
N GLY A 226 -0.03 -2.86 10.31
CA GLY A 226 -0.57 -3.40 11.58
C GLY A 226 -0.78 -4.91 11.55
N GLY A 227 0.11 -5.66 10.88
CA GLY A 227 0.12 -7.12 10.85
C GLY A 227 0.23 -7.80 12.22
N GLY A 228 0.49 -7.05 13.29
CA GLY A 228 0.22 -7.47 14.65
C GLY A 228 -0.96 -6.67 15.18
N LEU A 229 -2.00 -7.38 15.61
CA LEU A 229 -2.90 -7.05 16.72
C LEU A 229 -3.16 -5.57 17.04
N PRO A 230 -4.43 -5.14 17.16
CA PRO A 230 -4.73 -3.78 17.63
C PRO A 230 -3.94 -3.46 18.89
N GLY A 231 -3.18 -2.36 18.90
CA GLY A 231 -2.28 -2.02 20.02
C GLY A 231 -0.81 -2.42 19.87
N ASP A 232 -0.43 -3.15 18.83
CA ASP A 232 0.96 -3.47 18.48
C ASP A 232 1.53 -2.32 17.64
N PHE A 233 2.04 -1.31 18.33
CA PHE A 233 2.49 -0.06 17.74
C PHE A 233 3.92 -0.12 17.23
N ASN A 234 4.72 -1.10 17.67
CA ASN A 234 6.05 -1.34 17.13
C ASN A 234 6.07 -2.42 16.02
N ASN A 235 4.92 -3.03 15.73
CA ASN A 235 4.70 -4.10 14.75
C ASN A 235 5.59 -5.33 14.98
N ASP A 236 5.92 -5.67 16.22
CA ASP A 236 6.76 -6.85 16.55
C ASP A 236 5.95 -8.16 16.64
N GLY A 237 4.64 -8.08 16.45
CA GLY A 237 3.70 -9.20 16.52
C GLY A 237 3.20 -9.48 17.94
N VAL A 238 3.54 -8.66 18.93
CA VAL A 238 3.14 -8.84 20.33
C VAL A 238 2.75 -7.51 20.96
N VAL A 239 1.49 -7.37 21.37
CA VAL A 239 1.06 -6.18 22.13
C VAL A 239 1.64 -6.26 23.54
N ASN A 240 2.65 -5.45 23.84
CA ASN A 240 3.35 -5.44 25.10
C ASN A 240 3.76 -4.02 25.55
N ALA A 241 4.64 -3.91 26.53
CA ALA A 241 5.05 -2.62 27.09
C ALA A 241 5.91 -1.79 26.10
N ALA A 242 6.55 -2.43 25.12
CA ALA A 242 7.29 -1.75 24.06
C ALA A 242 6.35 -0.89 23.20
N ASP A 243 5.16 -1.39 22.88
CA ASP A 243 4.14 -0.63 22.15
C ASP A 243 3.69 0.60 22.90
N TYR A 244 3.52 0.48 24.22
CA TYR A 244 3.19 1.64 25.05
C TYR A 244 4.24 2.74 24.96
N THR A 245 5.53 2.40 24.81
CA THR A 245 6.57 3.43 24.63
C THR A 245 6.42 4.14 23.30
N VAL A 246 6.11 3.42 22.21
CA VAL A 246 5.83 4.01 20.90
C VAL A 246 4.59 4.92 20.94
N TYR A 247 3.50 4.47 21.57
CA TYR A 247 2.31 5.28 21.80
C TYR A 247 2.57 6.51 22.66
N ARG A 248 3.27 6.35 23.79
CA ARG A 248 3.50 7.44 24.75
C ARG A 248 4.37 8.52 24.13
N ASP A 249 5.40 8.11 23.40
CA ASP A 249 6.33 9.05 22.78
C ASP A 249 5.64 9.78 21.60
N ASN A 250 4.64 9.14 20.97
CA ASN A 250 3.73 9.68 19.95
C ASN A 250 4.38 10.65 18.97
N GLU A 251 5.60 10.33 18.54
CA GLU A 251 6.37 11.24 17.71
C GLU A 251 5.57 11.53 16.44
N ARG A 252 5.31 12.82 16.14
CA ARG A 252 4.51 13.26 14.98
C ARG A 252 2.99 12.98 15.05
N ASN A 253 2.42 12.73 16.23
CA ASN A 253 0.96 12.50 16.40
C ASN A 253 0.45 11.32 15.56
N LEU A 254 1.20 10.22 15.57
CA LEU A 254 0.85 8.98 14.86
C LEU A 254 -0.34 8.26 15.47
N PHE A 255 -0.53 8.41 16.78
CA PHE A 255 -1.51 7.68 17.55
C PHE A 255 -2.51 8.62 18.22
N THR A 256 -3.79 8.26 18.09
CA THR A 256 -4.90 9.00 18.71
C THR A 256 -5.03 8.66 20.19
N ALA A 257 -5.83 9.43 20.95
CA ALA A 257 -6.18 9.05 22.33
C ALA A 257 -6.88 7.67 22.41
N GLY A 258 -7.61 7.27 21.36
CA GLY A 258 -8.25 5.95 21.26
C GLY A 258 -7.25 4.80 21.11
N ALA A 259 -6.02 5.08 20.63
CA ALA A 259 -4.96 4.08 20.52
C ALA A 259 -4.57 3.51 21.89
N TYR A 260 -4.60 4.31 22.96
CA TYR A 260 -4.37 3.80 24.32
C TYR A 260 -5.37 2.71 24.71
N SER A 261 -6.65 2.92 24.41
CA SER A 261 -7.70 1.93 24.65
C SER A 261 -7.41 0.65 23.87
N GLN A 262 -7.07 0.76 22.58
CA GLN A 262 -6.69 -0.39 21.75
C GLN A 262 -5.51 -1.18 22.35
N TRP A 263 -4.43 -0.51 22.74
CA TRP A 263 -3.31 -1.15 23.42
C TRP A 263 -3.72 -1.84 24.71
N SER A 264 -4.48 -1.15 25.57
CA SER A 264 -4.88 -1.69 26.87
C SER A 264 -5.81 -2.90 26.75
N GLU A 265 -6.69 -2.91 25.74
CA GLU A 265 -7.65 -3.99 25.49
C GLU A 265 -7.00 -5.24 24.90
N ASN A 266 -5.86 -5.07 24.22
CA ASN A 266 -5.15 -6.15 23.53
C ASN A 266 -3.81 -6.50 24.18
N TYR A 267 -3.47 -5.91 25.31
CA TYR A 267 -2.21 -6.18 26.00
C TYR A 267 -2.00 -7.68 26.26
N GLY A 268 -0.88 -8.21 25.80
CA GLY A 268 -0.52 -9.63 25.86
C GLY A 268 -1.04 -10.46 24.68
N ALA A 269 -1.74 -9.85 23.73
CA ALA A 269 -2.06 -10.54 22.48
C ALA A 269 -0.77 -10.83 21.70
N VAL A 270 -0.71 -12.01 21.08
CA VAL A 270 0.38 -12.43 20.19
C VAL A 270 -0.21 -12.78 18.82
N ALA A 271 0.36 -12.22 17.75
CA ALA A 271 -0.07 -12.48 16.39
C ALA A 271 0.02 -13.99 16.16
N THR A 272 -1.10 -14.60 15.76
CA THR A 272 -1.08 -16.05 15.50
C THR A 272 -0.19 -16.27 14.27
N PRO A 273 0.86 -17.11 14.37
CA PRO A 273 1.69 -17.42 13.22
C PRO A 273 0.81 -17.88 12.07
N PRO A 274 1.08 -17.46 10.82
CA PRO A 274 0.32 -17.96 9.69
C PRO A 274 0.31 -19.49 9.72
N ALA A 275 -0.87 -20.08 9.53
CA ALA A 275 -1.00 -21.53 9.49
C ALA A 275 0.04 -22.10 8.53
N THR A 276 0.89 -23.00 9.01
CA THR A 276 1.88 -23.66 8.16
C THR A 276 1.11 -24.37 7.05
N VAL A 277 1.21 -23.86 5.83
CA VAL A 277 0.69 -24.57 4.67
C VAL A 277 1.39 -25.92 4.67
N SER A 278 0.63 -27.01 4.76
CA SER A 278 1.20 -28.34 4.64
C SER A 278 1.85 -28.42 3.26
N ILE A 279 3.17 -28.29 3.21
CA ILE A 279 3.94 -28.55 2.01
C ILE A 279 3.64 -30.01 1.65
N PRO A 280 3.06 -30.30 0.46
CA PRO A 280 2.86 -31.68 0.04
C PRO A 280 4.21 -32.38 0.15
N GLU A 281 4.31 -33.40 1.00
CA GLU A 281 5.56 -34.15 1.14
C GLU A 281 6.02 -34.57 -0.25
N PRO A 282 7.27 -34.31 -0.64
CA PRO A 282 7.75 -34.60 -1.99
C PRO A 282 7.67 -36.10 -2.23
N SER A 283 6.57 -36.55 -2.85
CA SER A 283 6.33 -37.87 -3.42
C SER A 283 7.22 -38.98 -2.84
N ALA A 284 7.25 -39.16 -1.52
CA ALA A 284 8.12 -40.16 -0.89
C ALA A 284 7.76 -41.58 -1.38
N PHE A 285 6.50 -41.76 -1.77
CA PHE A 285 6.00 -42.95 -2.47
C PHE A 285 6.63 -43.16 -3.85
N ALA A 286 6.92 -42.09 -4.61
CA ALA A 286 7.60 -42.22 -5.91
C ALA A 286 9.06 -42.65 -5.74
N LEU A 287 9.77 -42.10 -4.75
CA LEU A 287 11.14 -42.52 -4.42
C LEU A 287 11.16 -43.97 -3.89
N ALA A 288 10.23 -44.35 -3.01
CA ALA A 288 10.12 -45.72 -2.51
C ALA A 288 9.79 -46.74 -3.62
N ALA A 289 8.92 -46.37 -4.58
CA ALA A 289 8.60 -47.22 -5.73
C ALA A 289 9.79 -47.41 -6.68
N ILE A 290 10.61 -46.37 -6.88
CA ILE A 290 11.85 -46.47 -7.66
C ILE A 290 12.86 -47.38 -6.96
N PHE A 291 13.06 -47.24 -5.64
CA PHE A 291 13.95 -48.12 -4.87
C PHE A 291 13.48 -49.57 -4.88
N ALA A 292 12.17 -49.82 -4.72
CA ALA A 292 11.61 -51.16 -4.80
C ALA A 292 11.75 -51.78 -6.20
N GLY A 293 11.62 -50.98 -7.26
CA GLY A 293 11.84 -51.41 -8.65
C GLY A 293 13.30 -51.76 -8.94
N LEU A 294 14.26 -51.03 -8.36
CA LEU A 294 15.70 -51.29 -8.51
C LEU A 294 16.15 -52.54 -7.74
N LEU A 295 15.58 -52.80 -6.55
CA LEU A 295 15.90 -53.99 -5.75
C LEU A 295 15.36 -55.29 -6.36
N ARG A 296 14.33 -55.23 -7.21
CA ARG A 296 13.72 -56.40 -7.87
C ARG A 296 14.47 -56.87 -9.14
N ARG A 297 15.52 -56.14 -9.55
CA ARG A 297 16.35 -56.44 -10.74
C ARG A 297 17.70 -57.13 -10.43
N ARG A 298 17.91 -57.58 -9.19
CA ARG A 298 19.03 -58.47 -8.82
C ARG A 298 18.49 -59.88 -8.57
#